data_AF-A0A3D0HN90-F1
#
_entry.id   AF-A0A3D0HN90-F1
#
_cell.length_a   1.000
_cell.length_b   1.000
_cell.length_c   1.000
_cell.angle_alpha   90.00
_cell.angle_beta   90.00
_cell.angle_gamma   90.00
#
_symmetry.space_group_name_H-M   'P 1'
#
loop_
_entity.id
_entity.type
_entity.pdbx_description
1 polymer ?
#
loop_
_entity_poly.entity_id
_entity_poly.type
_entity_poly.pdbx_seq_one_letter_code
_entity_poly.pdbx_strand_id
1 'polypeptide(L)'
;MNLIAYSYLELLLFFPILSIYLFIQKKHPDWKGLLFFQITVSTILVSSVVLLIGGLLFPSSTTQTTRDNPPSPSPSPTSILTKKEQEYFRISANIRAGNYDHVLEDIHDLYPDFTTDDVELTSRFILLRLYYEKTGDKEKEKQLMLDYKKNKELYNADSNLPIRQIITERLAVLEKEQ
;
A
#
# COMPACT_ATOMS: atom_id res chain seq x y z
N MET A 1 3.91 21.31 -22.24
CA MET A 1 4.94 21.65 -21.21
C MET A 1 4.89 20.57 -20.14
N ASN A 2 6.05 20.02 -19.75
CA ASN A 2 6.14 18.83 -18.91
C ASN A 2 5.61 19.08 -17.49
N LEU A 3 4.81 18.15 -16.95
CA LEU A 3 4.33 18.18 -15.55
C LEU A 3 5.48 18.34 -14.55
N ILE A 4 6.63 17.74 -14.88
CA ILE A 4 7.89 17.83 -14.13
C ILE A 4 8.41 19.28 -14.06
N ALA A 5 8.22 20.07 -15.12
CA ALA A 5 8.67 21.46 -15.14
C ALA A 5 7.82 22.34 -14.22
N TYR A 6 6.52 22.07 -14.09
CA TYR A 6 5.64 22.77 -13.15
C TYR A 6 5.97 22.41 -11.70
N SER A 7 6.19 21.12 -11.42
CA SER A 7 6.61 20.66 -10.09
C SER A 7 7.94 21.28 -9.65
N TYR A 8 8.89 21.45 -10.57
CA TYR A 8 10.16 22.11 -10.27
C TYR A 8 9.99 23.62 -10.05
N LEU A 9 9.11 24.28 -10.81
CA LEU A 9 8.81 25.71 -10.65
C LEU A 9 8.17 26.01 -9.29
N GLU A 10 7.24 25.17 -8.84
CA GLU A 10 6.59 25.29 -7.53
C GLU A 10 7.60 25.13 -6.39
N LEU A 11 8.50 24.15 -6.49
CA LEU A 11 9.55 23.94 -5.49
C LEU A 11 10.50 25.14 -5.41
N LEU A 12 10.89 25.69 -6.57
CA LEU A 12 11.82 26.82 -6.66
C LEU A 12 11.22 28.11 -6.09
N LEU A 13 9.90 28.27 -6.14
CA LEU A 13 9.18 29.38 -5.49
C LEU A 13 8.90 29.14 -4.01
N PHE A 14 8.78 27.89 -3.57
CA PHE A 14 8.47 27.55 -2.18
C PHE A 14 9.63 27.84 -1.21
N PHE A 15 10.86 27.46 -1.58
CA PHE A 15 12.04 27.67 -0.73
C PHE A 15 12.30 29.13 -0.33
N PRO A 16 12.26 30.14 -1.23
CA PRO A 16 12.48 31.52 -0.82
C PRO A 16 11.39 32.06 0.11
N ILE A 17 10.12 31.66 -0.09
CA ILE A 17 9.00 32.05 0.79
C ILE A 17 9.21 31.47 2.19
N LEU A 18 9.61 30.19 2.27
CA LEU A 18 9.93 29.52 3.53
C LEU A 18 11.11 30.18 4.25
N SER A 19 12.17 30.54 3.53
CA SER A 19 13.34 31.23 4.10
C SER A 19 12.98 32.60 4.67
N ILE A 20 12.16 33.38 3.98
CA ILE A 20 11.69 34.69 4.47
C ILE A 20 10.81 34.52 5.71
N TYR A 21 9.91 33.54 5.70
CA TYR A 21 9.01 33.26 6.82
C TYR A 21 9.79 32.88 8.09
N LEU A 22 10.81 32.02 7.98
CA LEU A 22 11.69 31.65 9.10
C LEU A 22 12.54 32.83 9.59
N PHE A 23 12.94 33.73 8.68
CA PHE A 23 13.68 34.94 9.05
C PHE A 23 12.83 35.93 9.86
N ILE A 24 11.53 36.04 9.54
CA ILE A 24 10.58 36.87 10.30
C ILE A 24 10.32 36.27 11.69
N GLN A 25 10.12 34.95 11.78
CA GLN A 25 9.99 34.20 13.03
C GLN A 25 11.19 34.39 13.96
N LYS A 26 12.41 34.51 13.40
CA LYS A 26 13.63 34.78 14.17
C LYS A 26 13.63 36.16 14.86
N LYS A 27 12.94 37.17 14.29
CA LYS A 27 12.86 38.53 14.86
C LYS A 27 11.67 38.71 15.80
N HIS A 28 10.52 38.11 15.49
CA HIS A 28 9.33 38.14 16.33
C HIS A 28 8.78 36.72 16.44
N PRO A 29 9.12 35.99 17.52
CA PRO A 29 8.73 34.60 17.66
C PRO A 29 7.24 34.49 17.97
N ASP A 30 6.43 34.23 16.92
CA ASP A 30 5.05 33.81 17.07
C ASP A 30 4.98 32.28 16.93
N TRP A 31 5.11 31.63 18.07
CA TRP A 31 5.08 30.17 18.21
C TRP A 31 3.75 29.57 17.74
N LYS A 32 2.64 30.31 17.85
CA LYS A 32 1.33 29.83 17.37
C LYS A 32 1.29 29.88 15.85
N GLY A 33 1.71 31.00 15.25
CA GLY A 33 1.85 31.14 13.81
C GLY A 33 2.78 30.10 13.18
N LEU A 34 3.90 29.79 13.85
CA LEU A 34 4.88 28.78 13.41
C LEU A 34 4.26 27.38 13.34
N LEU A 35 3.52 27.00 14.38
CA LEU A 35 2.82 25.72 14.43
C LEU A 35 1.74 25.63 13.35
N PHE A 36 0.94 26.69 13.15
CA PHE A 36 -0.05 26.72 12.07
C PHE A 36 0.59 26.59 10.68
N PHE A 37 1.71 27.26 10.44
CA PHE A 37 2.43 27.17 9.18
C PHE A 37 3.04 25.77 8.97
N GLN A 38 3.67 25.19 9.99
CA GLN A 38 4.23 23.84 9.92
C GLN A 38 3.16 22.77 9.68
N ILE A 39 2.00 22.89 10.34
CA ILE A 39 0.85 22.01 10.12
C ILE A 39 0.33 22.19 8.69
N THR A 40 0.14 23.42 8.24
CA THR A 40 -0.38 23.72 6.89
C THR A 40 0.55 23.15 5.81
N VAL A 41 1.86 23.38 5.91
CA VAL A 41 2.86 22.84 4.97
C VAL A 41 2.91 21.32 5.02
N SER A 42 2.88 20.70 6.21
CA SER A 42 2.86 19.24 6.32
C SER A 42 1.60 18.64 5.70
N THR A 43 0.45 19.29 5.87
CA THR A 43 -0.81 18.83 5.30
C THR A 43 -0.80 18.90 3.77
N ILE A 44 -0.25 19.97 3.20
CA ILE A 44 -0.07 20.13 1.74
C ILE A 44 0.91 19.09 1.20
N LEU A 45 2.02 18.84 1.90
CA LEU A 45 3.03 17.86 1.51
C LEU A 45 2.45 16.44 1.49
N VAL A 46 1.73 16.04 2.56
CA VAL A 46 1.07 14.73 2.65
C VAL A 46 0.01 14.58 1.56
N SER A 47 -0.79 15.63 1.32
CA SER A 47 -1.82 15.61 0.26
C SER A 47 -1.20 15.45 -1.13
N SER A 48 -0.06 16.09 -1.38
CA SER A 48 0.68 15.95 -2.64
C SER A 48 1.24 14.53 -2.84
N VAL A 49 1.79 13.91 -1.79
CA VAL A 49 2.27 12.52 -1.82
C VAL A 49 1.13 11.52 -2.06
N VAL A 50 -0.03 11.72 -1.41
CA VAL A 50 -1.23 10.89 -1.62
C VAL A 50 -1.77 11.04 -3.04
N LEU A 51 -1.78 12.25 -3.60
CA LEU A 51 -2.18 12.50 -4.99
C LEU A 51 -1.18 11.91 -5.99
N LEU A 52 0.12 11.92 -5.69
CA LEU A 52 1.17 11.32 -6.52
C LEU A 52 1.04 9.79 -6.55
N ILE A 53 0.76 9.15 -5.41
CA ILE A 53 0.54 7.70 -5.32
C ILE A 53 -0.82 7.33 -5.94
N GLY A 54 -1.86 8.13 -5.74
CA GLY A 54 -3.17 7.95 -6.36
C GLY A 54 -3.14 8.11 -7.88
N GLY A 55 -2.40 9.07 -8.41
CA GLY A 55 -2.21 9.26 -9.85
C GLY A 55 -1.42 8.14 -10.53
N LEU A 56 -0.58 7.40 -9.78
CA LEU A 56 0.12 6.20 -10.24
C LEU A 56 -0.73 4.92 -10.16
N LEU A 57 -1.77 4.89 -9.32
CA LEU A 57 -2.62 3.71 -9.09
C LEU A 57 -4.01 3.81 -9.72
N PHE A 58 -4.45 5.00 -10.15
CA PHE A 58 -5.71 5.20 -10.85
C PHE A 58 -5.43 5.85 -12.22
N PRO A 59 -5.40 5.07 -13.31
CA PRO A 59 -5.46 5.68 -14.64
C PRO A 59 -6.81 6.40 -14.72
N SER A 60 -6.78 7.70 -14.99
CA SER A 60 -7.98 8.46 -15.34
C SER A 60 -8.56 7.81 -16.60
N SER A 61 -9.65 7.06 -16.42
CA SER A 61 -10.45 6.52 -17.50
C SER A 61 -11.17 7.69 -18.19
N THR A 62 -10.45 8.41 -19.04
CA THR A 62 -11.06 9.30 -20.02
C THR A 62 -11.52 8.43 -21.18
N THR A 63 -12.83 8.22 -21.20
CA THR A 63 -13.59 7.71 -22.34
C THR A 63 -13.23 8.50 -23.59
N GLN A 64 -12.76 7.84 -24.65
CA GLN A 64 -12.81 8.41 -25.99
C GLN A 64 -13.23 7.34 -27.01
N THR A 65 -14.52 7.41 -27.30
CA THR A 65 -15.24 7.12 -28.55
C THR A 65 -14.40 6.68 -29.75
N THR A 66 -14.83 5.54 -30.32
CA THR A 66 -14.69 5.06 -31.70
C THR A 66 -14.22 6.09 -32.74
N ARG A 67 -13.10 5.81 -33.41
CA ARG A 67 -12.90 6.21 -34.81
C ARG A 67 -11.95 5.25 -35.52
N ASP A 68 -12.42 4.72 -36.63
CA ASP A 68 -11.77 3.74 -37.49
C ASP A 68 -10.42 4.22 -38.07
N ASN A 69 -9.35 3.46 -37.80
CA ASN A 69 -8.20 3.15 -38.67
C ASN A 69 -7.10 2.44 -37.85
N PRO A 70 -6.32 1.50 -38.43
CA PRO A 70 -5.33 0.75 -37.66
C PRO A 70 -4.00 1.50 -37.58
N PRO A 71 -3.36 1.60 -36.40
CA PRO A 71 -1.95 1.96 -36.35
C PRO A 71 -1.08 0.89 -35.69
N SER A 72 0.04 0.64 -36.37
CA SER A 72 1.33 0.06 -35.96
C SER A 72 1.64 -0.08 -34.45
N PRO A 73 2.50 -1.05 -34.08
CA PRO A 73 2.82 -1.33 -32.69
C PRO A 73 3.72 -0.23 -32.13
N SER A 74 3.14 0.66 -31.33
CA SER A 74 3.88 1.56 -30.45
C SER A 74 3.83 0.98 -29.03
N PRO A 75 4.96 0.81 -28.32
CA PRO A 75 4.99 0.12 -27.05
C PRO A 75 4.31 1.01 -25.99
N SER A 76 3.19 0.53 -25.45
CA SER A 76 2.65 1.02 -24.18
C SER A 76 3.68 0.73 -23.07
N PRO A 77 3.75 1.52 -21.98
CA PRO A 77 4.54 1.17 -20.81
C PRO A 77 3.80 0.06 -20.04
N THR A 78 3.73 -1.13 -20.62
CA THR A 78 3.08 -2.28 -20.01
C THR A 78 4.00 -2.86 -18.96
N SER A 79 3.74 -2.49 -17.70
CA SER A 79 3.78 -3.35 -16.52
C SER A 79 4.42 -4.72 -16.77
N ILE A 80 5.72 -4.87 -16.47
CA ILE A 80 6.35 -6.20 -16.37
C ILE A 80 6.06 -6.74 -14.97
N LEU A 81 4.79 -6.91 -14.65
CA LEU A 81 4.42 -7.64 -13.45
C LEU A 81 4.57 -9.13 -13.76
N THR A 82 5.23 -9.87 -12.88
CA THR A 82 5.33 -11.33 -13.06
C THR A 82 3.95 -11.95 -12.99
N LYS A 83 3.75 -13.11 -13.65
CA LYS A 83 2.47 -13.84 -13.58
C LYS A 83 2.04 -14.10 -12.12
N LYS A 84 3.00 -14.39 -11.24
CA LYS A 84 2.76 -14.69 -9.82
C LYS A 84 2.20 -13.49 -9.06
N GLU A 85 2.77 -12.31 -9.29
CA GLU A 85 2.26 -11.06 -8.69
C GLU A 85 0.90 -10.67 -9.27
N GLN A 86 0.66 -10.89 -10.57
CA GLN A 86 -0.65 -10.65 -11.17
C GLN A 86 -1.73 -11.53 -10.51
N GLU A 87 -1.43 -12.81 -10.28
CA GLU A 87 -2.33 -13.73 -9.58
C GLU A 87 -2.54 -13.30 -8.12
N TYR A 88 -1.49 -12.86 -7.42
CA TYR A 88 -1.63 -12.28 -6.07
C TYR A 88 -2.62 -11.11 -6.03
N PHE A 89 -2.53 -10.19 -6.99
CA PHE A 89 -3.47 -9.07 -7.08
C PHE A 89 -4.88 -9.50 -7.45
N ARG A 90 -5.03 -10.48 -8.34
CA ARG A 90 -6.33 -11.06 -8.69
C ARG A 90 -7.02 -11.65 -7.44
N ILE A 91 -6.30 -12.48 -6.68
CA ILE A 91 -6.81 -13.13 -5.48
C ILE A 91 -7.20 -12.09 -4.41
N SER A 92 -6.31 -11.14 -4.13
CA SER A 92 -6.60 -10.08 -3.13
C SER A 92 -7.77 -9.18 -3.56
N ALA A 93 -7.94 -8.93 -4.85
CA ALA A 93 -9.11 -8.21 -5.38
C ALA A 93 -10.40 -9.02 -5.18
N ASN A 94 -10.38 -10.34 -5.42
CA ASN A 94 -11.52 -11.22 -5.17
C ASN A 94 -11.93 -11.22 -3.68
N ILE A 95 -10.96 -11.39 -2.76
CA ILE A 95 -11.20 -11.31 -1.31
C ILE A 95 -11.86 -9.97 -0.94
N ARG A 96 -11.32 -8.86 -1.45
CA ARG A 96 -11.85 -7.52 -1.15
C ARG A 96 -13.25 -7.29 -1.72
N ALA A 97 -13.54 -7.86 -2.89
CA ALA A 97 -14.85 -7.80 -3.52
C ALA A 97 -15.88 -8.72 -2.84
N GLY A 98 -15.47 -9.55 -1.90
CA GLY A 98 -16.32 -10.56 -1.26
C GLY A 98 -16.61 -11.76 -2.17
N ASN A 99 -15.85 -11.92 -3.24
CA ASN A 99 -15.92 -13.12 -4.08
C ASN A 99 -14.93 -14.16 -3.53
N TYR A 100 -15.48 -15.14 -2.83
CA TYR A 100 -14.69 -16.16 -2.12
C TYR A 100 -14.62 -17.49 -2.86
N ASP A 101 -15.28 -17.61 -4.02
CA ASP A 101 -15.24 -18.82 -4.83
C ASP A 101 -13.80 -19.15 -5.19
N HIS A 102 -13.38 -20.37 -4.86
CA HIS A 102 -12.06 -20.92 -5.12
C HIS A 102 -10.87 -20.16 -4.51
N VAL A 103 -11.08 -19.14 -3.67
CA VAL A 103 -9.98 -18.31 -3.16
C VAL A 103 -8.96 -19.11 -2.37
N LEU A 104 -9.39 -20.07 -1.56
CA LEU A 104 -8.47 -20.92 -0.80
C LEU A 104 -7.64 -21.84 -1.71
N GLU A 105 -8.27 -22.37 -2.77
CA GLU A 105 -7.57 -23.17 -3.78
C GLU A 105 -6.58 -22.30 -4.57
N ASP A 106 -7.01 -21.13 -5.03
CA ASP A 106 -6.16 -20.15 -5.73
C ASP A 106 -4.94 -19.74 -4.88
N ILE A 107 -5.11 -19.54 -3.56
CA ILE A 107 -4.00 -19.24 -2.64
C ILE A 107 -3.04 -20.42 -2.55
N HIS A 108 -3.56 -21.65 -2.42
CA HIS A 108 -2.74 -22.86 -2.30
C HIS A 108 -1.97 -23.15 -3.59
N ASP A 109 -2.59 -22.97 -4.75
CA ASP A 109 -1.95 -23.15 -6.05
C ASP A 109 -0.84 -22.11 -6.28
N LEU A 110 -1.04 -20.88 -5.82
CA LEU A 110 -0.04 -19.81 -5.95
C LEU A 110 1.10 -19.94 -4.93
N TYR A 111 0.77 -20.33 -3.71
CA TYR A 111 1.68 -20.49 -2.57
C TYR A 111 1.37 -21.79 -1.81
N PRO A 112 2.00 -22.91 -2.19
CA PRO A 112 1.73 -24.20 -1.59
C PRO A 112 2.27 -24.32 -0.16
N ASP A 113 1.64 -25.18 0.63
CA ASP A 113 1.88 -25.34 2.07
C ASP A 113 3.30 -25.81 2.44
N PHE A 114 4.00 -26.45 1.49
CA PHE A 114 5.33 -27.05 1.68
C PHE A 114 6.47 -26.17 1.14
N THR A 115 6.18 -24.93 0.73
CA THR A 115 7.24 -24.01 0.30
C THR A 115 8.17 -23.67 1.46
N THR A 116 9.47 -23.57 1.17
CA THR A 116 10.50 -23.14 2.13
C THR A 116 10.92 -21.69 1.91
N ASP A 117 10.34 -21.01 0.92
CA ASP A 117 10.67 -19.63 0.62
C ASP A 117 9.92 -18.68 1.58
N ASP A 118 10.68 -17.90 2.35
CA ASP A 118 10.13 -17.00 3.37
C ASP A 118 9.23 -15.91 2.79
N VAL A 119 9.50 -15.43 1.56
CA VAL A 119 8.69 -14.42 0.88
C VAL A 119 7.35 -15.03 0.46
N GLU A 120 7.37 -16.25 -0.04
CA GLU A 120 6.17 -17.01 -0.39
C GLU A 120 5.32 -17.35 0.84
N LEU A 121 5.94 -17.79 1.94
CA LEU A 121 5.27 -18.05 3.21
C LEU A 121 4.60 -16.78 3.76
N THR A 122 5.29 -15.65 3.69
CA THR A 122 4.76 -14.35 4.10
C THR A 122 3.59 -13.91 3.21
N SER A 123 3.72 -14.08 1.90
CA SER A 123 2.66 -13.73 0.93
C SER A 123 1.40 -14.57 1.15
N ARG A 124 1.57 -15.88 1.37
CA ARG A 124 0.49 -16.80 1.73
C ARG A 124 -0.20 -16.38 3.02
N PHE A 125 0.57 -16.05 4.06
CA PHE A 125 0.04 -15.58 5.33
C PHE A 125 -0.85 -14.34 5.16
N ILE A 126 -0.41 -13.36 4.36
CA ILE A 126 -1.18 -12.14 4.13
C ILE A 126 -2.52 -12.44 3.45
N LEU A 127 -2.52 -13.25 2.38
CA LEU A 127 -3.77 -13.60 1.67
C LEU A 127 -4.73 -14.41 2.55
N LEU A 128 -4.24 -15.39 3.30
CA LEU A 128 -5.08 -16.18 4.21
C LEU A 128 -5.64 -15.34 5.35
N ARG A 129 -4.84 -14.44 5.94
CA ARG A 129 -5.31 -13.52 6.98
C ARG A 129 -6.42 -12.63 6.43
N LEU A 130 -6.21 -12.01 5.27
CA LEU A 130 -7.21 -11.17 4.61
C LEU A 130 -8.50 -11.94 4.35
N TYR A 131 -8.40 -13.19 3.87
CA TYR A 131 -9.54 -14.05 3.65
C TYR A 131 -10.32 -14.30 4.94
N TYR A 132 -9.67 -14.81 5.99
CA TYR A 132 -10.35 -15.13 7.26
C TYR A 132 -10.90 -13.89 7.97
N GLU A 133 -10.20 -12.76 7.89
CA GLU A 133 -10.68 -11.48 8.39
C GLU A 133 -11.97 -11.06 7.67
N LYS A 134 -12.05 -11.23 6.35
CA LYS A 134 -13.22 -10.84 5.55
C LYS A 134 -14.39 -11.82 5.65
N THR A 135 -14.14 -13.11 5.83
CA THR A 135 -15.19 -14.10 6.07
C THR A 135 -15.66 -14.13 7.53
N GLY A 136 -14.90 -13.52 8.45
CA GLY A 136 -15.20 -13.52 9.88
C GLY A 136 -14.84 -14.84 10.58
N ASP A 137 -13.99 -15.69 9.98
CA ASP A 137 -13.53 -16.95 10.55
C ASP A 137 -12.41 -16.69 11.57
N LYS A 138 -12.80 -16.23 12.76
CA LYS A 138 -11.90 -15.79 13.84
C LYS A 138 -11.01 -16.92 14.37
N GLU A 139 -11.51 -18.15 14.39
CA GLU A 139 -10.75 -19.30 14.87
C GLU A 139 -9.60 -19.64 13.92
N LYS A 140 -9.86 -19.67 12.60
CA LYS A 140 -8.80 -19.87 11.61
C LYS A 140 -7.86 -18.69 11.52
N GLU A 141 -8.36 -17.46 11.65
CA GLU A 141 -7.51 -16.27 11.72
C GLU A 141 -6.52 -16.37 12.89
N LYS A 142 -7.01 -16.72 14.09
CA LYS A 142 -6.19 -16.90 15.30
C LYS A 142 -5.17 -18.03 15.11
N GLN A 143 -5.61 -19.18 14.60
CA GLN A 143 -4.73 -20.32 14.37
C GLN A 143 -3.61 -19.98 13.37
N LEU A 144 -3.94 -19.31 12.26
CA LEU A 144 -2.97 -18.87 11.26
C LEU A 144 -1.86 -18.01 11.88
N MET A 145 -2.22 -17.06 12.76
CA MET A 145 -1.25 -16.20 13.46
C MET A 145 -0.37 -16.97 14.44
N LEU A 146 -0.94 -17.92 15.17
CA LEU A 146 -0.19 -18.78 16.08
C LEU A 146 0.78 -19.69 15.32
N ASP A 147 0.36 -20.25 14.19
CA ASP A 147 1.20 -21.09 13.34
C ASP A 147 2.35 -20.30 12.73
N TYR A 148 2.10 -19.06 12.27
CA TYR A 148 3.16 -18.18 11.77
C TYR A 148 4.22 -17.89 12.85
N LYS A 149 3.80 -17.68 14.11
CA LYS A 149 4.72 -17.46 15.25
C LYS A 149 5.58 -18.67 15.60
N LYS A 150 5.18 -19.90 15.23
CA LYS A 150 5.97 -21.12 15.50
C LYS A 150 7.28 -21.12 14.70
N ASN A 151 7.28 -20.59 13.49
CA ASN A 151 8.50 -20.38 12.73
C ASN A 151 9.25 -19.14 13.27
N LYS A 152 10.11 -19.36 14.27
CA LYS A 152 10.83 -18.28 14.96
C LYS A 152 11.78 -17.50 14.04
N GLU A 153 12.36 -18.14 13.03
CA GLU A 153 13.28 -17.49 12.11
C GLU A 153 12.51 -16.50 11.22
N LEU A 154 11.45 -16.98 10.57
CA LEU A 154 10.57 -16.15 9.76
C LEU A 154 9.91 -15.04 10.59
N TYR A 155 9.39 -15.36 11.78
CA TYR A 155 8.71 -14.39 12.63
C TYR A 155 9.66 -13.29 13.13
N ASN A 156 10.89 -13.63 13.53
CA ASN A 156 11.84 -12.67 14.10
C ASN A 156 12.70 -11.94 13.06
N ALA A 157 12.61 -12.31 11.78
CA ALA A 157 13.28 -11.58 10.70
C ALA A 157 12.91 -10.09 10.70
N ASP A 158 13.88 -9.20 10.50
CA ASP A 158 13.64 -7.75 10.51
C ASP A 158 12.67 -7.30 9.41
N SER A 159 12.71 -7.96 8.25
CA SER A 159 11.76 -7.76 7.14
C SER A 159 10.30 -8.01 7.55
N ASN A 160 10.07 -8.85 8.55
CA ASN A 160 8.75 -9.23 9.03
C ASN A 160 8.28 -8.44 10.26
N LEU A 161 8.97 -7.36 10.63
CA LEU A 161 8.51 -6.45 11.69
C LEU A 161 7.05 -5.98 11.51
N PRO A 162 6.59 -5.57 10.30
CA PRO A 162 5.19 -5.19 10.10
C PRO A 162 4.22 -6.35 10.37
N ILE A 163 4.58 -7.56 9.95
CA ILE A 163 3.78 -8.77 10.16
C ILE A 163 3.69 -9.10 11.66
N ARG A 164 4.79 -8.97 12.40
CA ARG A 164 4.78 -9.14 13.86
C ARG A 164 3.83 -8.18 14.56
N GLN A 165 3.81 -6.92 14.15
CA GLN A 165 2.91 -5.91 14.71
C GLN A 165 1.46 -6.28 14.44
N ILE A 166 1.12 -6.62 13.18
CA ILE A 166 -0.21 -7.07 12.78
C ILE A 166 -0.67 -8.27 13.61
N ILE A 167 0.19 -9.29 13.74
CA ILE A 167 -0.12 -10.49 14.53
C ILE A 167 -0.38 -10.14 16.00
N THR A 168 0.49 -9.30 16.59
CA THR A 168 0.39 -8.94 18.02
C THR A 168 -0.88 -8.15 18.30
N GLU A 169 -1.18 -7.14 17.50
CA GLU A 169 -2.38 -6.32 17.66
C GLU A 169 -3.65 -7.15 17.45
N ARG A 170 -3.70 -7.96 16.40
CA ARG A 170 -4.91 -8.70 16.04
C ARG A 170 -5.19 -9.84 17.00
N LEU A 171 -4.18 -10.58 17.47
CA LEU A 171 -4.37 -11.58 18.53
C LEU A 171 -4.93 -10.95 19.81
N ALA A 172 -4.41 -9.79 20.24
CA ALA A 172 -4.91 -9.09 21.42
C ALA A 172 -6.36 -8.63 21.29
N VAL A 173 -6.82 -8.35 20.06
CA VAL A 173 -8.24 -8.06 19.78
C VAL A 173 -9.07 -9.33 19.85
N LEU A 174 -8.64 -10.41 19.18
CA LEU A 174 -9.36 -11.69 19.16
C LEU A 174 -9.50 -12.31 20.56
N GLU A 175 -8.53 -12.13 21.45
CA GLU A 175 -8.60 -12.57 22.84
C GLU A 175 -9.64 -11.81 23.68
N LYS A 176 -9.94 -10.56 23.33
CA LYS A 176 -10.95 -9.74 24.02
C LYS A 176 -12.36 -9.96 23.49
N GLU A 177 -12.49 -10.54 22.30
CA GLU A 177 -13.76 -10.84 21.65
C GLU A 177 -14.32 -12.23 22.02
N GLN A 178 -13.57 -13.03 22.80
CA GLN A 178 -14.00 -14.30 23.40
C GLN A 178 -14.67 -14.08 24.77
#